data_AF-A0A957IWT8-F1
#
_entry.id   AF-A0A957IWT8-F1
#
_cell.length_a   1.000
_cell.length_b   1.000
_cell.length_c   1.000
_cell.angle_alpha   90.00
_cell.angle_beta   90.00
_cell.angle_gamma   90.00
#
_symmetry.space_group_name_H-M   'P 1'
#
loop_
_entity.id
_entity.type
_entity.pdbx_description
1 polymer ?
#
loop_
_entity_poly.entity_id
_entity_poly.type
_entity_poly.pdbx_seq_one_letter_code
_entity_poly.pdbx_strand_id
1 'polypeptide(L)'
;MILLLALTPLLALAAPGDEYEVAGAGTAEVNGVYVAQADFGWGGAQYTFDNGGTTYYLCNDDAAAPYRWVIARDEIECEMGFGFYINDSAAVTPPETGWMSVMGDDPPPNVAPAVQGAKLSKSVSTDYRLVAPGETVTYTLFVR
;
A
#
# COMPACT_ATOMS: atom_id res chain seq x y z
N MET A 1 3.79 -41.76 -22.04
CA MET A 1 4.70 -40.88 -21.27
C MET A 1 4.02 -39.52 -21.20
N ILE A 2 3.30 -39.24 -20.11
CA ILE A 2 2.54 -37.99 -19.96
C ILE A 2 3.49 -36.99 -19.30
N LEU A 3 3.86 -35.94 -20.04
CA LEU A 3 4.68 -34.84 -19.54
C LEU A 3 3.77 -33.93 -18.72
N LEU A 4 3.87 -34.03 -17.40
CA LEU A 4 3.16 -33.16 -16.46
C LEU A 4 3.90 -31.81 -16.42
N LEU A 5 3.40 -30.81 -17.15
CA LEU A 5 3.84 -29.42 -17.02
C LEU A 5 3.28 -28.87 -15.69
N ALA A 6 4.09 -28.93 -14.64
CA ALA A 6 3.82 -28.22 -13.40
C ALA A 6 3.91 -26.72 -13.70
N LEU A 7 2.75 -26.07 -13.76
CA LEU A 7 2.66 -24.61 -13.81
C LEU A 7 2.94 -24.11 -12.39
N THR A 8 4.20 -23.83 -12.08
CA THR A 8 4.56 -23.18 -10.82
C THR A 8 3.96 -21.77 -10.87
N PRO A 9 3.04 -21.40 -9.97
CA PRO A 9 2.66 -20.00 -9.86
C PRO A 9 3.91 -19.25 -9.40
N LEU A 10 4.40 -18.37 -10.27
CA LEU A 10 5.38 -17.36 -9.89
C LEU A 10 4.69 -16.49 -8.84
N LEU A 11 4.96 -16.73 -7.54
CA LEU A 11 4.66 -15.75 -6.52
C LEU A 11 5.44 -14.49 -6.92
N ALA A 12 4.75 -13.52 -7.49
CA ALA A 12 5.24 -12.16 -7.60
C ALA A 12 5.28 -11.63 -6.17
N LEU A 13 6.44 -11.79 -5.52
CA LEU A 13 6.79 -11.05 -4.32
C LEU A 13 6.77 -9.58 -4.75
N ALA A 14 5.77 -8.78 -4.35
CA ALA A 14 5.87 -7.35 -4.60
C ALA A 14 7.10 -6.84 -3.85
N ALA A 15 7.79 -5.89 -4.44
CA ALA A 15 8.99 -5.36 -3.83
C ALA A 15 8.63 -4.69 -2.49
N PRO A 16 9.47 -4.80 -1.45
CA PRO A 16 9.33 -3.92 -0.29
C PRO A 16 9.45 -2.47 -0.78
N GLY A 17 8.36 -1.70 -0.69
CA GLY A 17 8.33 -0.31 -1.17
C GLY A 17 7.02 0.15 -1.83
N ASP A 18 6.11 -0.77 -2.16
CA ASP A 18 4.86 -0.42 -2.85
C ASP A 18 3.71 -0.06 -1.89
N GLU A 19 3.79 -0.47 -0.62
CA GLU A 19 2.73 -0.26 0.36
C GLU A 19 3.29 0.01 1.76
N TYR A 20 2.67 0.95 2.48
CA TYR A 20 3.00 1.29 3.87
C TYR A 20 1.76 1.25 4.74
N GLU A 21 1.88 0.67 5.92
CA GLU A 21 0.86 0.73 6.96
C GLU A 21 1.14 1.91 7.89
N VAL A 22 0.15 2.78 8.06
CA VAL A 22 0.11 3.83 9.08
C VAL A 22 -0.78 3.31 10.20
N ALA A 23 -0.21 3.17 11.40
CA ALA A 23 -0.90 2.60 12.54
C ALA A 23 -0.60 3.34 13.85
N GLY A 24 -1.57 3.30 14.77
CA GLY A 24 -1.45 3.91 16.08
C GLY A 24 -1.54 5.42 16.09
N ALA A 25 -1.96 6.07 15.00
CA ALA A 25 -2.23 7.50 14.99
C ALA A 25 -3.46 7.82 15.87
N GLY A 26 -3.42 8.90 16.65
CA GLY A 26 -4.57 9.40 17.41
C GLY A 26 -5.74 9.80 16.52
N THR A 27 -5.47 10.32 15.33
CA THR A 27 -6.46 10.59 14.28
C THR A 27 -6.79 9.29 13.56
N ALA A 28 -7.92 8.68 13.92
CA ALA A 28 -8.31 7.36 13.43
C ALA A 28 -8.42 7.28 11.90
N GLU A 29 -8.82 8.38 11.26
CA GLU A 29 -9.12 8.42 9.83
C GLU A 29 -7.91 8.15 8.93
N VAL A 30 -6.69 8.44 9.41
CA VAL A 30 -5.44 8.23 8.64
C VAL A 30 -4.79 6.88 8.91
N ASN A 31 -5.34 6.06 9.80
CA ASN A 31 -4.80 4.72 10.04
C ASN A 31 -5.25 3.78 8.91
N GLY A 32 -4.30 3.18 8.21
CA GLY A 32 -4.59 2.34 7.06
C GLY A 32 -3.37 1.95 6.25
N VAL A 33 -3.62 1.23 5.15
CA VAL A 33 -2.59 0.83 4.20
C VAL A 33 -2.59 1.80 3.02
N TYR A 34 -1.47 2.50 2.88
CA TYR A 34 -1.19 3.43 1.82
C TYR A 34 -0.47 2.72 0.68
N VAL A 35 -0.95 2.91 -0.55
CA VAL A 35 -0.45 2.25 -1.76
C VAL A 35 0.27 3.25 -2.65
N ALA A 36 1.44 2.87 -3.18
CA ALA A 36 2.28 3.71 -4.02
C ALA A 36 1.52 4.17 -5.27
N GLN A 37 1.68 5.44 -5.61
CA GLN A 37 1.16 6.01 -6.86
C GLN A 37 2.25 5.98 -7.93
N ALA A 38 1.86 5.59 -9.16
CA ALA A 38 2.80 5.36 -10.24
C ALA A 38 3.44 6.65 -10.77
N ASP A 39 2.75 7.78 -10.68
CA ASP A 39 3.21 9.06 -11.22
C ASP A 39 2.61 10.21 -10.43
N PHE A 40 3.44 10.96 -9.71
CA PHE A 40 3.07 12.28 -9.19
C PHE A 40 3.97 13.35 -9.83
N GLY A 41 3.37 14.40 -10.37
CA GLY A 41 4.01 15.40 -11.24
C GLY A 41 5.08 16.28 -10.58
N TRP A 42 5.38 16.06 -9.29
CA TRP A 42 6.19 16.94 -8.46
C TRP A 42 7.49 16.27 -7.96
N GLY A 43 7.76 15.02 -8.36
CA GLY A 43 9.08 14.38 -8.24
C GLY A 43 9.33 13.59 -6.96
N GLY A 44 8.48 13.69 -5.94
CA GLY A 44 8.58 12.96 -4.68
C GLY A 44 7.75 11.67 -4.62
N ALA A 45 8.11 10.78 -3.70
CA ALA A 45 7.36 9.54 -3.44
C ALA A 45 6.00 9.84 -2.78
N GLN A 46 4.94 9.17 -3.25
CA GLN A 46 3.59 9.34 -2.73
C GLN A 46 2.82 8.01 -2.66
N TYR A 47 2.02 7.91 -1.62
CA TYR A 47 1.13 6.78 -1.35
C TYR A 47 -0.25 7.30 -0.96
N THR A 48 -1.30 6.54 -1.28
CA THR A 48 -2.68 6.93 -0.97
C THR A 48 -3.44 5.85 -0.23
N PHE A 49 -4.38 6.27 0.62
CA PHE A 49 -5.30 5.40 1.35
C PHE A 49 -6.71 5.97 1.29
N ASP A 50 -7.68 5.17 0.82
CA ASP A 50 -9.09 5.56 0.80
C ASP A 50 -9.81 5.08 2.07
N ASN A 51 -10.40 6.02 2.81
CA ASN A 51 -11.21 5.73 3.98
C ASN A 51 -12.57 6.44 3.87
N GLY A 52 -13.64 5.66 3.73
CA GLY A 52 -15.00 6.21 3.72
C GLY A 52 -15.30 7.19 2.57
N GLY A 53 -14.56 7.11 1.46
CA GLY A 53 -14.71 8.02 0.31
C GLY A 53 -13.87 9.29 0.39
N THR A 54 -12.99 9.40 1.38
CA THR A 54 -11.91 10.40 1.43
C THR A 54 -10.57 9.72 1.20
N THR A 55 -9.77 10.26 0.28
CA THR A 55 -8.42 9.79 -0.02
C THR A 55 -7.43 10.56 0.83
N TYR A 56 -6.62 9.85 1.61
CA TYR A 56 -5.53 10.40 2.40
C TYR A 56 -4.20 10.10 1.73
N TYR A 57 -3.20 10.92 2.02
CA TYR A 57 -1.91 10.89 1.36
C TYR A 57 -0.77 10.69 2.37
N LEU A 58 0.22 9.90 1.98
CA LEU A 58 1.52 9.79 2.62
C LEU A 58 2.55 10.16 1.56
N CYS A 59 3.23 11.28 1.74
CA CYS A 59 4.00 11.90 0.66
C CYS A 59 5.30 12.48 1.18
N ASN A 60 6.31 12.53 0.30
CA ASN A 60 7.50 13.32 0.50
C ASN A 60 7.36 14.64 -0.25
N ASP A 61 7.47 15.75 0.47
CA ASP A 61 7.67 17.06 -0.10
C ASP A 61 9.16 17.22 -0.45
N ASP A 62 9.49 16.79 -1.67
CA ASP A 62 10.85 16.89 -2.25
C ASP A 62 11.17 18.32 -2.74
N ALA A 63 10.18 19.21 -2.76
CA ALA A 63 10.34 20.62 -3.14
C ALA A 63 10.71 21.51 -1.95
N ALA A 64 10.35 21.11 -0.72
CA ALA A 64 10.75 21.82 0.49
C ALA A 64 12.16 21.46 0.96
N ALA A 65 12.88 22.48 1.42
CA ALA A 65 14.06 22.32 2.27
C ALA A 65 13.68 22.73 3.71
N PRO A 66 13.78 21.84 4.72
CA PRO A 66 14.23 20.45 4.65
C PRO A 66 13.20 19.50 4.02
N TYR A 67 13.69 18.42 3.39
CA TYR A 67 12.87 17.28 2.94
C TYR A 67 11.94 16.83 4.08
N ARG A 68 10.65 16.71 3.78
CA ARG A 68 9.62 16.43 4.78
C ARG A 68 8.67 15.35 4.30
N TRP A 69 8.43 14.38 5.16
CA TRP A 69 7.34 13.44 5.01
C TRP A 69 6.07 13.96 5.67
N VAL A 70 4.93 13.76 5.02
CA VAL A 70 3.63 14.29 5.45
C VAL A 70 2.57 13.20 5.34
N ILE A 71 1.70 13.12 6.34
CA ILE A 71 0.41 12.43 6.26
C ILE A 71 -0.68 13.50 6.16
N ALA A 72 -1.38 13.54 5.04
CA ALA A 72 -2.23 14.64 4.61
C ALA A 72 -3.64 14.17 4.21
N ARG A 73 -4.59 15.10 4.26
CA ARG A 73 -5.97 14.91 3.80
C ARG A 73 -6.11 15.03 2.28
N ASP A 74 -5.26 15.82 1.66
CA ASP A 74 -5.30 16.06 0.22
C ASP A 74 -3.91 16.36 -0.35
N GLU A 75 -3.85 16.49 -1.67
CA GLU A 75 -2.61 16.75 -2.40
C GLU A 75 -2.01 18.14 -2.10
N ILE A 76 -2.84 19.13 -1.78
CA ILE A 76 -2.40 20.50 -1.51
C ILE A 76 -1.64 20.55 -0.19
N GLU A 77 -2.15 19.87 0.83
CA GLU A 77 -1.47 19.70 2.12
C GLU A 77 -0.08 19.06 1.93
N CYS A 78 0.00 17.99 1.13
CA CYS A 78 1.27 17.37 0.74
C CYS A 78 2.25 18.36 0.10
N GLU A 79 1.81 19.12 -0.91
CA GLU A 79 2.65 20.07 -1.66
C GLU A 79 3.19 21.20 -0.79
N MET A 80 2.40 21.64 0.18
CA MET A 80 2.77 22.73 1.07
C MET A 80 3.54 22.25 2.33
N GLY A 81 3.82 20.95 2.44
CA GLY A 81 4.60 20.40 3.55
C GLY A 81 3.89 20.46 4.91
N PHE A 82 2.55 20.44 4.93
CA PHE A 82 1.73 20.46 6.14
C PHE A 82 0.64 19.38 6.08
N GLY A 83 0.18 18.89 7.24
CA GLY A 83 -0.82 17.82 7.27
C GLY A 83 -1.21 17.45 8.69
N PHE A 84 -1.76 16.25 8.87
CA PHE A 84 -2.02 15.71 10.20
C PHE A 84 -0.72 15.48 10.97
N TYR A 85 0.22 14.81 10.31
CA TYR A 85 1.51 14.44 10.89
C TYR A 85 2.63 14.75 9.92
N ILE A 86 3.77 15.18 10.46
CA ILE A 86 4.97 15.48 9.67
C ILE A 86 6.19 14.78 10.26
N ASN A 87 7.19 14.53 9.42
CA ASN A 87 8.49 14.04 9.83
C ASN A 87 9.58 14.69 8.98
N ASP A 88 10.45 15.47 9.61
CA ASP A 88 11.58 16.12 8.95
C ASP A 88 12.69 15.08 8.73
N SER A 89 12.69 14.44 7.55
CA SER A 89 13.62 13.38 7.20
C SER A 89 13.94 13.42 5.71
N ALA A 90 15.24 13.34 5.40
CA ALA A 90 15.75 13.22 4.04
C ALA A 90 15.71 11.78 3.51
N ALA A 91 15.00 10.86 4.18
CA ALA A 91 14.85 9.50 3.73
C ALA A 91 14.00 9.45 2.45
N VAL A 92 14.38 8.58 1.51
CA VAL A 92 13.64 8.33 0.25
C VAL A 92 12.42 7.43 0.44
N THR A 93 12.21 6.90 1.64
CA THR A 93 11.05 6.11 2.05
C THR A 93 10.43 6.71 3.32
N PRO A 94 9.12 6.50 3.57
CA PRO A 94 8.47 6.95 4.79
C PRO A 94 9.25 6.56 6.05
N PRO A 95 9.56 7.52 6.95
CA PRO A 95 10.22 7.23 8.22
C PRO A 95 9.30 6.41 9.12
N GLU A 96 9.84 5.38 9.77
CA GLU A 96 9.01 4.50 10.58
C GLU A 96 8.51 5.16 11.87
N THR A 97 9.30 6.08 12.42
CA THR A 97 9.08 6.75 13.71
C THR A 97 9.55 8.19 13.67
N GLY A 98 9.27 8.96 14.73
CA GLY A 98 9.69 10.37 14.85
C GLY A 98 8.68 11.36 14.27
N TRP A 99 7.47 10.90 13.97
CA TRP A 99 6.37 11.75 13.49
C TRP A 99 5.95 12.75 14.57
N MET A 100 5.73 13.99 14.15
CA MET A 100 5.22 15.07 14.97
C MET A 100 3.77 15.34 14.59
N SER A 101 2.92 15.53 15.60
CA SER A 101 1.54 15.95 15.37
C SER A 101 1.46 17.44 15.04
N VAL A 102 0.74 17.78 13.98
CA VAL A 102 0.49 19.18 13.56
C VAL A 102 -0.98 19.49 13.66
N MET A 103 -1.80 18.78 12.87
CA MET A 103 -3.26 18.82 12.94
C MET A 103 -3.87 17.51 13.46
N GLY A 104 -3.07 16.45 13.52
CA GLY A 104 -3.48 15.17 14.09
C GLY A 104 -3.58 15.20 15.61
N ASP A 105 -4.19 14.16 16.16
CA ASP A 105 -4.23 13.92 17.60
C ASP A 105 -3.07 13.02 18.03
N ASP A 106 -2.65 13.16 19.29
CA ASP A 106 -1.73 12.21 19.91
C ASP A 106 -2.39 10.83 20.12
N PRO A 107 -1.64 9.72 19.99
CA PRO A 107 -0.21 9.68 19.72
C PRO A 107 0.13 9.83 18.22
N PRO A 108 1.36 10.23 17.89
CA PRO A 108 1.83 10.21 16.50
C PRO A 108 1.88 8.77 15.97
N PRO A 109 1.76 8.59 14.64
CA PRO A 109 1.72 7.27 14.03
C PRO A 109 3.08 6.56 14.08
N ASN A 110 3.01 5.24 13.98
CA ASN A 110 4.08 4.43 13.42
C ASN A 110 3.78 4.14 11.97
N VAL A 111 4.82 4.18 11.14
CA VAL A 111 4.74 3.80 9.74
C VAL A 111 5.64 2.60 9.51
N ALA A 112 5.20 1.62 8.75
CA ALA A 112 6.03 0.47 8.42
C ALA A 112 5.70 -0.01 7.01
N PRO A 113 6.63 -0.67 6.31
CA PRO A 113 6.28 -1.42 5.11
C PRO A 113 5.11 -2.36 5.41
N ALA A 114 4.05 -2.29 4.62
CA ALA A 114 2.90 -3.15 4.85
C ALA A 114 3.33 -4.61 4.66
N VAL A 115 3.06 -5.46 5.66
CA VAL A 115 3.36 -6.88 5.54
C VAL A 115 2.43 -7.47 4.49
N GLN A 116 2.97 -7.80 3.32
CA GLN A 116 2.25 -8.55 2.29
C GLN A 116 1.96 -9.98 2.77
N GLY A 117 0.95 -10.11 3.62
CA GLY A 117 0.45 -11.37 4.16
C GLY A 117 -1.01 -11.30 4.62
N ALA A 118 -1.59 -10.10 4.70
CA ALA A 118 -3.01 -9.90 5.04
C ALA A 118 -3.88 -9.41 3.87
N LYS A 119 -3.30 -9.15 2.69
CA LYS A 119 -4.11 -9.22 1.47
C LYS A 119 -4.52 -10.68 1.36
N LEU A 120 -5.83 -10.94 1.49
CA LEU A 120 -6.44 -12.20 1.05
C LEU A 120 -5.91 -12.46 -0.36
N SER A 121 -4.84 -13.25 -0.48
CA SER A 121 -4.48 -13.88 -1.73
C SER A 121 -5.77 -14.56 -2.16
N LYS A 122 -6.31 -14.18 -3.34
CA LYS A 122 -7.43 -14.86 -3.98
C LYS A 122 -7.27 -16.35 -3.66
N SER A 123 -8.10 -16.88 -2.76
CA SER A 123 -8.00 -18.29 -2.40
C SER A 123 -8.40 -19.03 -3.66
N VAL A 124 -7.41 -19.46 -4.45
CA VAL A 124 -7.66 -20.39 -5.54
C VAL A 124 -8.01 -21.69 -4.84
N SER A 125 -9.30 -21.88 -4.56
CA SER A 125 -9.84 -23.18 -4.18
C SER A 125 -9.60 -24.09 -5.37
N THR A 126 -8.59 -24.94 -5.27
CA THR A 126 -8.32 -25.94 -6.29
C THR A 126 -9.13 -27.16 -5.89
N ASP A 127 -10.40 -27.21 -6.32
CA ASP A 127 -11.19 -28.43 -6.20
C ASP A 127 -10.70 -29.43 -7.23
N TYR A 128 -10.07 -30.51 -6.76
CA TYR A 128 -9.70 -31.64 -7.62
C TYR A 128 -10.88 -32.61 -7.70
N ARG A 129 -11.29 -32.92 -8.94
CA ARG A 129 -12.20 -34.03 -9.22
C ARG A 129 -11.44 -35.06 -10.05
N LEU A 130 -11.52 -36.33 -9.65
CA LEU A 130 -11.02 -37.44 -10.48
C LEU A 130 -11.96 -37.59 -11.69
N VAL A 131 -11.36 -37.56 -12.89
CA VAL A 131 -12.06 -37.65 -14.18
C VAL A 131 -11.64 -38.96 -14.84
N ALA A 132 -12.61 -39.70 -15.39
CA ALA A 132 -12.33 -40.99 -16.03
C ALA A 132 -11.60 -40.79 -17.39
N PRO A 133 -10.82 -41.78 -17.88
CA PRO A 133 -10.19 -41.68 -19.19
C PRO A 133 -11.22 -41.45 -20.30
N GLY A 134 -11.12 -40.32 -21.01
CA GLY A 134 -12.00 -39.95 -22.14
C GLY A 134 -13.11 -38.95 -21.82
N GLU A 135 -13.25 -38.49 -20.58
CA GLU A 135 -14.22 -37.46 -20.19
C GLU A 135 -13.66 -36.04 -20.46
N THR A 136 -14.41 -35.22 -21.20
CA THR A 136 -14.04 -33.84 -21.54
C THR A 136 -14.44 -32.89 -20.41
N VAL A 137 -13.50 -32.09 -19.91
CA VAL A 137 -13.75 -31.07 -18.87
C VAL A 137 -13.80 -29.69 -19.49
N THR A 138 -14.89 -28.95 -19.25
CA THR A 138 -15.07 -27.56 -19.71
C THR A 138 -14.92 -26.63 -18.51
N TYR A 139 -14.01 -25.64 -18.62
CA TYR A 139 -13.83 -24.60 -17.61
C TYR A 139 -14.45 -23.29 -18.10
N THR A 140 -15.17 -22.60 -17.23
CA THR A 140 -15.70 -21.25 -17.50
C THR A 140 -14.97 -20.26 -16.61
N LEU A 141 -14.23 -19.34 -17.21
CA LEU A 141 -13.56 -18.26 -16.49
C LEU A 141 -14.52 -17.06 -16.39
N PHE A 142 -14.81 -16.63 -15.17
CA PHE A 142 -15.52 -15.37 -14.95
C PHE A 142 -14.50 -14.28 -14.63
N VAL A 143 -14.37 -13.31 -15.54
CA VAL A 143 -13.65 -12.06 -15.30
C VAL A 143 -14.70 -11.03 -14.92
N ARG A 144 -14.57 -10.43 -13.73
CA ARG A 144 -15.34 -9.25 -13.32
C ARG A 144 -14.48 -8.02 -13.50
#